data_AF-A0AA38CJC8-F1
#
_entry.id   AF-A0AA38CJC8-F1
#
_cell.length_a   1.000
_cell.length_b   1.000
_cell.length_c   1.000
_cell.angle_alpha   90.00
_cell.angle_beta   90.00
_cell.angle_gamma   90.00
#
_symmetry.space_group_name_H-M   'P 1'
#
loop_
_entity.id
_entity.type
_entity.pdbx_description
1 polymer ?
#
loop_
_entity_poly.entity_id
_entity_poly.type
_entity_poly.pdbx_seq_one_letter_code
_entity_poly.pdbx_strand_id
1 'polypeptide(L)'
;VDSLAQARDKEMHEATRRMLSVLLRQIDGFEQEKRVVVIAATNRRQDLDPALISRFDSSITFGLPDQKTREEIAAQYARHLNSQELATLSVVTEGMTGRDLRDVCQQAERHWASKLIRGQI
;
A
#
# COMPACT_ATOMS: atom_id res chain seq x y z
N VAL A 1 3.90 -10.51 -5.40
CA VAL A 1 5.02 -11.26 -4.78
C VAL A 1 4.49 -12.39 -3.89
N ASP A 2 3.48 -12.14 -3.07
CA ASP A 2 2.91 -13.10 -2.09
C ASP A 2 2.40 -14.43 -2.65
N SER A 3 1.97 -14.48 -3.91
CA SER A 3 1.49 -15.71 -4.55
C SER A 3 2.59 -16.56 -5.19
N LEU A 4 3.76 -15.98 -5.43
CA LEU A 4 4.84 -16.61 -6.20
C LEU A 4 6.08 -16.92 -5.36
N ALA A 5 6.24 -16.25 -4.23
CA ALA A 5 7.46 -16.25 -3.44
C ALA A 5 7.22 -16.59 -1.97
N GLN A 6 6.31 -17.52 -1.71
CA GLN A 6 6.11 -18.05 -0.36
C GLN A 6 7.30 -18.92 0.07
N ALA A 7 7.53 -18.98 1.38
CA ALA A 7 8.53 -19.85 1.97
C ALA A 7 8.32 -21.31 1.52
N ARG A 8 9.43 -22.02 1.31
CA ARG A 8 9.41 -23.40 0.82
C ARG A 8 8.95 -24.34 1.93
N ASP A 9 7.73 -24.86 1.79
CA ASP A 9 7.28 -26.01 2.57
C ASP A 9 7.40 -27.32 1.77
N LYS A 10 7.37 -28.46 2.48
CA LYS A 10 7.43 -29.81 1.91
C LYS A 10 6.28 -30.07 0.93
N GLU A 11 5.13 -29.44 1.13
CA GLU A 11 3.94 -29.59 0.27
C GLU A 11 3.95 -28.69 -0.98
N MET A 12 4.93 -27.78 -1.12
CA MET A 12 4.95 -26.87 -2.26
C MET A 12 5.22 -27.62 -3.58
N HIS A 13 4.31 -27.45 -4.55
CA HIS A 13 4.46 -28.02 -5.89
C HIS A 13 5.79 -27.63 -6.55
N GLU A 14 6.41 -28.58 -7.25
CA GLU A 14 7.70 -28.38 -7.92
C GLU A 14 7.69 -27.22 -8.93
N ALA A 15 6.57 -27.02 -9.63
CA ALA A 15 6.41 -25.92 -10.58
C ALA A 15 6.64 -24.56 -9.89
N THR A 16 6.02 -24.34 -8.72
CA THR A 16 6.19 -23.13 -7.91
C THR A 16 7.64 -22.98 -7.43
N ARG A 17 8.29 -24.06 -6.97
CA ARG A 17 9.72 -24.04 -6.60
C ARG A 17 10.62 -23.63 -7.76
N ARG A 18 10.37 -24.15 -8.96
CA ARG A 18 11.14 -23.81 -10.16
C ARG A 18 10.91 -22.36 -10.57
N MET A 19 9.67 -21.88 -10.55
CA MET A 19 9.35 -20.48 -10.82
C MET A 19 10.07 -19.53 -9.86
N LEU A 20 10.06 -19.83 -8.56
CA LEU A 20 10.78 -19.03 -7.56
C LEU A 20 12.30 -19.05 -7.82
N SER A 21 12.85 -20.21 -8.17
CA SER A 21 14.29 -20.32 -8.50
C SER A 21 14.66 -19.52 -9.74
N VAL A 22 13.79 -19.47 -10.76
CA VAL A 22 13.98 -18.63 -11.95
C VAL A 22 13.90 -17.15 -11.57
N LEU A 23 12.91 -16.76 -10.77
CA LEU A 23 12.74 -15.38 -10.31
C LEU A 23 13.99 -14.87 -9.59
N LEU A 24 14.52 -15.64 -8.64
CA LEU A 24 15.74 -15.28 -7.91
C LEU A 24 16.92 -15.05 -8.87
N ARG A 25 17.14 -15.96 -9.83
CA ARG A 25 18.21 -15.80 -10.83
C ARG A 25 18.04 -14.56 -11.70
N GLN A 26 16.80 -14.17 -12.01
CA GLN A 26 16.54 -12.95 -12.80
C GLN A 26 16.84 -11.70 -11.98
N ILE A 27 16.47 -11.66 -10.70
CA ILE A 27 16.80 -10.54 -9.80
C ILE A 27 18.32 -10.36 -9.72
N ASP A 28 19.06 -11.46 -9.55
CA ASP A 28 20.54 -11.45 -9.54
C ASP A 28 21.12 -10.93 -10.86
N GLY A 29 20.48 -11.25 -12.00
CA GLY A 29 20.87 -10.75 -13.31
C GLY A 29 20.64 -9.25 -13.46
N PHE A 30 19.52 -8.74 -12.93
CA PHE A 30 19.20 -7.30 -12.96
C PHE A 30 20.17 -6.47 -12.12
N GLU A 31 20.67 -7.02 -11.02
CA GLU A 31 21.67 -6.35 -10.18
C GLU A 31 22.96 -6.02 -10.94
N GLN A 32 23.34 -6.88 -11.90
CA GLN A 32 24.51 -6.64 -12.77
C GLN A 32 24.24 -5.54 -13.81
N GLU A 33 22.98 -5.30 -14.15
CA GLU A 33 22.54 -4.31 -15.11
C GLU A 33 22.15 -3.01 -14.38
N LYS A 34 23.10 -2.07 -14.25
CA LYS A 34 22.97 -0.79 -13.49
C LYS A 34 21.81 0.15 -13.90
N ARG A 35 20.90 -0.28 -14.78
CA ARG A 35 19.76 0.50 -15.28
C ARG A 35 18.41 -0.02 -14.80
N VAL A 36 18.37 -1.08 -14.00
CA VAL A 36 17.12 -1.69 -13.53
C VAL A 36 16.97 -1.47 -12.01
N VAL A 37 15.78 -1.09 -11.59
CA VAL A 37 15.38 -1.01 -10.17
C VAL A 37 14.18 -1.93 -9.97
N VAL A 38 14.27 -2.84 -9.00
CA VAL A 38 13.20 -3.79 -8.67
C VAL A 38 12.47 -3.30 -7.42
N ILE A 39 11.15 -3.12 -7.53
CA ILE A 39 10.28 -2.76 -6.41
C ILE A 39 9.27 -3.88 -6.19
N ALA A 40 9.15 -4.33 -4.93
CA ALA A 40 8.17 -5.32 -4.51
C ALA A 40 7.33 -4.76 -3.35
N ALA A 41 6.05 -5.13 -3.33
CA ALA A 41 5.13 -4.84 -2.24
C ALA A 41 4.47 -6.14 -1.75
N THR A 42 4.30 -6.25 -0.43
CA THR A 42 3.72 -7.42 0.25
C THR A 42 2.96 -6.95 1.49
N ASN A 43 1.85 -7.62 1.81
CA ASN A 43 1.16 -7.47 3.09
C ASN A 43 1.55 -8.58 4.09
N ARG A 44 2.40 -9.53 3.65
CA ARG A 44 2.69 -10.78 4.35
C ARG A 44 4.19 -11.07 4.29
N ARG A 45 5.02 -10.11 4.74
CA ARG A 45 6.49 -10.20 4.67
C ARG A 45 7.02 -11.50 5.29
N GLN A 46 6.43 -11.93 6.40
CA GLN A 46 6.80 -13.14 7.14
C GLN A 46 6.60 -14.43 6.34
N ASP A 47 5.73 -14.41 5.33
CA ASP A 47 5.43 -15.59 4.53
C ASP A 47 6.35 -15.72 3.31
N LEU A 48 7.20 -14.72 3.05
CA LEU A 48 8.10 -14.72 1.91
C LEU A 48 9.32 -15.60 2.12
N ASP A 49 9.79 -16.22 1.03
CA ASP A 49 11.04 -16.99 1.02
C ASP A 49 12.22 -16.11 1.46
N PRO A 50 13.00 -16.50 2.48
CA PRO A 50 14.12 -15.72 2.99
C PRO A 50 15.17 -15.38 1.92
N ALA A 51 15.38 -16.25 0.92
CA ALA A 51 16.31 -16.02 -0.17
C ALA A 51 15.82 -14.95 -1.15
N LEU A 52 14.50 -14.71 -1.24
CA LEU A 52 13.97 -13.55 -1.96
C LEU A 52 14.25 -12.27 -1.17
N ILE A 53 13.97 -12.28 0.14
CA ILE A 53 14.17 -11.11 0.99
C ILE A 53 15.64 -10.66 0.96
N SER A 54 16.59 -11.61 0.93
CA SER A 54 18.02 -11.29 0.88
C SER A 54 18.48 -10.60 -0.41
N ARG A 55 17.64 -10.50 -1.46
CA ARG A 55 17.96 -9.80 -2.72
C ARG A 55 17.38 -8.39 -2.82
N PHE A 56 16.77 -7.91 -1.75
CA PHE A 56 16.35 -6.52 -1.64
C PHE A 56 17.25 -5.81 -0.63
N ASP A 57 17.98 -4.80 -1.09
CA ASP A 57 18.88 -4.00 -0.26
C ASP A 57 18.14 -3.18 0.79
N SER A 58 16.88 -2.84 0.52
CA SER A 58 16.07 -1.95 1.34
C SER A 58 14.67 -2.52 1.54
N SER A 59 14.18 -2.43 2.79
CA SER A 59 12.80 -2.74 3.12
C SER A 59 12.19 -1.58 3.88
N ILE A 60 11.05 -1.09 3.40
CA ILE A 60 10.29 -0.03 4.05
C ILE A 60 8.98 -0.63 4.56
N THR A 61 8.72 -0.47 5.85
CA THR A 61 7.47 -0.90 6.47
C THR A 61 6.53 0.30 6.56
N PHE A 62 5.34 0.17 5.97
CA PHE A 62 4.30 1.18 6.07
C PHE A 62 3.34 0.80 7.19
N GLY A 63 3.33 1.59 8.27
CA GLY A 63 2.33 1.50 9.33
C GLY A 63 1.04 2.24 8.97
N LEU A 64 0.13 2.30 9.94
CA LEU A 64 -0.99 3.23 9.87
C LEU A 64 -0.46 4.68 9.85
N PRO A 65 -1.10 5.59 9.10
CA PRO A 65 -0.68 6.98 9.05
C PRO A 65 -0.84 7.63 10.44
N ASP A 66 0.18 8.37 10.86
CA ASP A 66 0.09 9.25 12.01
C ASP A 66 -0.85 10.43 11.73
N GLN A 67 -1.15 11.23 12.76
CA GLN A 67 -2.11 12.32 12.62
C GLN A 67 -1.73 13.31 11.50
N LYS A 68 -0.47 13.71 11.42
CA LYS A 68 0.01 14.64 10.39
C LYS A 68 -0.14 14.05 8.98
N THR A 69 0.23 12.79 8.83
CA THR A 69 0.07 12.06 7.55
C THR A 69 -1.41 11.95 7.18
N ARG A 70 -2.32 11.74 8.14
CA ARG A 70 -3.76 11.74 7.88
C ARG A 70 -4.27 13.10 7.42
N GLU A 71 -3.76 14.19 8.00
CA GLU A 71 -4.05 15.57 7.56
C GLU A 71 -3.62 15.79 6.11
N GLU A 72 -2.41 15.37 5.75
CA GLU A 72 -1.86 15.47 4.38
C GLU A 72 -2.67 14.63 3.37
N ILE A 73 -3.04 13.40 3.74
CA ILE A 73 -3.90 12.54 2.92
C ILE A 73 -5.29 13.18 2.76
N ALA A 74 -5.87 13.69 3.85
CA ALA A 74 -7.16 14.37 3.80
C ALA A 74 -7.12 15.60 2.89
N ALA A 75 -6.05 16.39 2.93
CA ALA A 75 -5.86 17.56 2.08
C ALA A 75 -5.87 17.20 0.58
N GLN A 76 -5.43 15.99 0.21
CA GLN A 76 -5.45 15.53 -1.18
C GLN A 76 -6.88 15.34 -1.71
N TYR A 77 -7.79 14.84 -0.87
CA TYR A 77 -9.17 14.47 -1.24
C TYR A 77 -10.20 15.54 -0.89
N ALA A 78 -10.02 16.26 0.21
CA ALA A 78 -10.91 17.28 0.73
C ALA A 78 -10.30 18.68 0.56
N ARG A 79 -9.91 19.02 -0.67
CA ARG A 79 -9.17 20.27 -1.02
C ARG A 79 -9.89 21.58 -0.67
N HIS A 80 -11.20 21.51 -0.43
CA HIS A 80 -12.01 22.66 -0.05
C HIS A 80 -11.92 22.98 1.45
N LEU A 81 -11.42 22.05 2.26
CA LEU A 81 -11.23 22.26 3.69
C LEU A 81 -10.01 23.12 3.96
N ASN A 82 -10.11 24.01 4.94
CA ASN A 82 -8.98 24.78 5.43
C ASN A 82 -8.12 23.94 6.41
N SER A 83 -6.95 24.47 6.78
CA SER A 83 -6.01 23.76 7.66
C SER A 83 -6.61 23.38 9.02
N GLN A 84 -7.47 24.22 9.60
CA GLN A 84 -8.11 23.92 10.89
C GLN A 84 -9.11 22.76 10.77
N GLU A 85 -9.88 22.73 9.68
CA GLU A 85 -10.83 21.65 9.38
C GLU A 85 -10.11 20.32 9.08
N LEU A 86 -9.01 20.38 8.32
CA LEU A 86 -8.16 19.21 8.05
C LEU A 86 -7.53 18.66 9.34
N ALA A 87 -7.05 19.54 10.22
CA ALA A 87 -6.54 19.16 11.53
C ALA A 87 -7.63 18.46 12.36
N THR A 88 -8.85 19.01 12.41
CA THR A 88 -9.98 18.38 13.09
C THR A 88 -10.32 17.01 12.49
N LEU A 89 -10.36 16.90 11.16
CA LEU A 89 -10.62 15.65 10.47
C LEU A 89 -9.56 14.59 10.82
N SER A 90 -8.28 14.97 10.83
CA SER A 90 -7.17 14.06 11.17
C SER A 90 -7.23 13.47 12.58
N VAL A 91 -7.80 14.22 13.54
CA VAL A 91 -8.02 13.77 14.94
C VAL A 91 -9.10 12.72 14.98
N VAL A 92 -10.25 12.98 14.36
CA VAL A 92 -11.42 12.07 14.44
C VAL A 92 -11.27 10.81 13.59
N THR A 93 -10.32 10.78 12.67
CA THR A 93 -10.01 9.62 11.81
C THR A 93 -8.83 8.80 12.34
N GLU A 94 -8.59 8.78 13.65
CA GLU A 94 -7.52 7.95 14.24
C GLU A 94 -7.69 6.47 13.88
N GLY A 95 -6.57 5.81 13.59
CA GLY A 95 -6.55 4.38 13.22
C GLY A 95 -6.99 4.08 11.77
N MET A 96 -7.49 5.07 11.03
CA MET A 96 -7.87 4.89 9.63
C MET A 96 -6.64 4.73 8.72
N THR A 97 -6.77 3.85 7.72
CA THR A 97 -5.80 3.76 6.63
C THR A 97 -5.97 4.91 5.65
N GLY A 98 -4.99 5.13 4.77
CA GLY A 98 -5.14 6.09 3.67
C GLY A 98 -6.30 5.75 2.71
N ARG A 99 -6.68 4.46 2.62
CA ARG A 99 -7.86 4.02 1.87
C ARG A 99 -9.14 4.49 2.55
N ASP A 100 -9.26 4.26 3.85
CA ASP A 100 -10.45 4.65 4.61
C ASP A 100 -10.69 6.16 4.55
N LEU A 101 -9.62 6.96 4.69
CA LEU A 101 -9.69 8.43 4.56
C LEU A 101 -10.24 8.88 3.20
N ARG A 102 -9.74 8.29 2.11
CA ARG A 102 -10.23 8.56 0.76
C ARG A 102 -11.72 8.21 0.66
N ASP A 103 -12.07 7.02 1.13
CA ASP A 103 -13.41 6.48 0.95
C ASP A 103 -14.44 7.31 1.75
N VAL A 104 -14.09 7.78 2.96
CA VAL A 104 -14.89 8.75 3.75
C VAL A 104 -15.08 10.06 2.99
N CYS A 105 -14.00 10.64 2.43
CA CYS A 105 -14.09 11.89 1.68
C CYS A 105 -15.00 11.74 0.44
N GLN A 106 -14.83 10.67 -0.32
CA GLN A 106 -15.66 10.38 -1.50
C GLN A 106 -17.12 10.13 -1.13
N GLN A 107 -17.38 9.46 -0.01
CA GLN A 107 -18.74 9.22 0.47
C GLN A 107 -19.43 10.53 0.86
N ALA A 108 -18.72 11.43 1.57
CA ALA A 108 -19.24 12.74 1.93
C ALA A 108 -19.56 13.58 0.68
N GLU A 109 -18.66 13.58 -0.31
CA GLU A 109 -18.86 14.27 -1.59
C GLU A 109 -20.10 13.74 -2.33
N ARG A 110 -20.21 12.42 -2.50
CA ARG A 110 -21.38 11.80 -3.16
C ARG A 110 -22.68 12.11 -2.44
N HIS A 111 -22.67 12.08 -1.11
CA HIS A 111 -23.83 12.40 -0.29
C HIS A 111 -24.26 13.86 -0.47
N TRP A 112 -23.30 14.79 -0.47
CA TRP A 112 -23.58 16.20 -0.72
C TRP A 112 -24.11 16.45 -2.14
N ALA A 113 -23.46 15.87 -3.16
CA ALA A 113 -23.91 15.98 -4.55
C ALA A 113 -25.34 15.42 -4.74
N SER A 114 -25.66 14.29 -4.10
CA SER A 114 -27.01 13.71 -4.13
C SER A 114 -28.06 14.66 -3.56
N LYS A 115 -27.77 15.32 -2.43
CA LYS A 115 -28.68 16.31 -1.84
C LYS A 115 -28.88 17.53 -2.74
N LEU A 116 -27.80 18.02 -3.36
CA LEU A 116 -27.86 19.14 -4.30
C LEU A 116 -28.73 18.82 -5.51
N ILE A 117 -28.53 17.65 -6.13
CA ILE A 117 -29.33 17.19 -7.29
C ILE A 117 -30.82 17.05 -6.93
N ARG A 118 -31.14 16.68 -5.69
CA ARG A 118 -32.51 16.53 -5.20
C ARG A 118 -33.14 17.84 -4.70
N GLY A 119 -32.42 18.97 -4.76
CA GLY A 119 -32.91 20.27 -4.26
C GLY A 119 -33.15 20.30 -2.75
N GLN A 120 -32.34 19.55 -1.97
CA GLN A 120 -32.43 19.48 -0.51
C GLN A 120 -31.45 20.43 0.20
N ILE A 121 -30.73 21.26 -0.57
CA ILE A 121 -29.78 22.28 -0.13
C ILE A 121 -30.00 23.50 -1.03
#